data_AF-A0A7W9WJI0-F1
#
_entry.id   AF-A0A7W9WJI0-F1
#
_cell.length_a   1.000
_cell.length_b   1.000
_cell.length_c   1.000
_cell.angle_alpha   90.00
_cell.angle_beta   90.00
_cell.angle_gamma   90.00
#
_symmetry.space_group_name_H-M   'P 1'
#
loop_
_entity.id
_entity.type
_entity.pdbx_description
1 polymer ?
#
loop_
_entity_poly.entity_id
_entity_poly.type
_entity_poly.pdbx_seq_one_letter_code
_entity_poly.pdbx_strand_id
1 'polypeptide(L)'
;MDNELHILLTEEDAEAERVAELTGYLREELLDLDVDDVTTLPGGEVPAGARAVDVTQIGALLVTLGSTATALSQVMTVIRSWVGRRHDTHPSLHLRMGDDVLEVSEATDDQVAEAFKIFVQRHSPAGAEP
;
A
#
# COMPACT_ATOMS: atom_id res chain seq x y z
N MET A 1 11.43 1.35 15.02
CA MET A 1 10.92 1.85 13.74
C MET A 1 10.24 0.68 13.11
N ASP A 2 8.94 0.81 12.83
CA ASP A 2 8.20 -0.23 12.14
C ASP A 2 8.69 -0.29 10.70
N ASN A 3 9.29 -1.42 10.33
CA ASN A 3 9.80 -1.65 8.98
C ASN A 3 8.81 -2.46 8.13
N GLU A 4 7.62 -2.72 8.67
CA GLU A 4 6.56 -3.50 8.02
C GLU A 4 5.48 -2.54 7.55
N LEU A 5 5.29 -2.50 6.23
CA LEU A 5 4.19 -1.78 5.59
C LEU A 5 3.16 -2.81 5.10
N HIS A 6 1.97 -2.75 5.68
CA HIS A 6 0.82 -3.51 5.21
C HIS A 6 0.08 -2.68 4.16
N ILE A 7 -0.18 -3.29 3.02
CA ILE A 7 -0.95 -2.69 1.92
C ILE A 7 -2.17 -3.57 1.69
N LEU A 8 -3.35 -2.97 1.69
CA LEU A 8 -4.57 -3.63 1.27
C LEU A 8 -5.15 -2.88 0.08
N LEU A 9 -5.30 -3.59 -1.03
CA LEU A 9 -5.94 -3.13 -2.24
C LEU A 9 -7.39 -3.61 -2.28
N THR A 10 -8.31 -2.67 -2.51
CA THR A 10 -9.72 -2.96 -2.73
C THR A 10 -10.23 -2.16 -3.91
N GLU A 11 -11.07 -2.74 -4.75
CA GLU A 11 -11.76 -2.03 -5.82
C GLU A 11 -13.26 -2.32 -5.68
N GLU A 12 -14.08 -1.27 -5.61
CA GLU A 12 -15.53 -1.42 -5.49
C GLU A 12 -16.09 -2.12 -6.73
N ASP A 13 -17.06 -3.01 -6.52
CA ASP A 13 -17.69 -3.83 -7.57
C ASP A 13 -16.74 -4.72 -8.39
N ALA A 14 -15.47 -4.84 -7.99
CA ALA A 14 -14.50 -5.72 -8.65
C ALA A 14 -14.62 -7.18 -8.19
N GLU A 15 -14.45 -8.08 -9.16
CA GLU A 15 -14.35 -9.51 -8.88
C GLU A 15 -13.00 -9.85 -8.20
N ALA A 16 -13.00 -10.93 -7.42
CA ALA A 16 -11.84 -11.43 -6.69
C ALA A 16 -10.61 -11.65 -7.60
N GLU A 17 -10.80 -12.19 -8.81
CA GLU A 17 -9.72 -12.43 -9.78
C GLU A 17 -9.06 -11.13 -10.23
N ARG A 18 -9.85 -10.08 -10.46
CA ARG A 18 -9.34 -8.76 -10.83
C ARG A 18 -8.50 -8.13 -9.72
N VAL A 19 -8.97 -8.23 -8.47
CA VAL A 19 -8.19 -7.77 -7.32
C VAL A 19 -6.90 -8.57 -7.17
N ALA A 20 -6.91 -9.87 -7.47
CA ALA A 20 -5.70 -10.72 -7.48
C ALA A 20 -4.70 -10.25 -8.52
N GLU A 21 -5.16 -10.00 -9.75
CA GLU A 21 -4.33 -9.51 -10.85
C GLU A 21 -3.69 -8.17 -10.51
N LEU A 22 -4.49 -7.20 -10.04
CA LEU A 22 -4.00 -5.88 -9.66
C LEU A 22 -2.99 -5.94 -8.52
N THR A 23 -3.24 -6.80 -7.53
CA THR A 23 -2.34 -7.03 -6.39
C THR A 23 -1.05 -7.70 -6.83
N GLY A 24 -1.13 -8.64 -7.78
CA GLY A 24 0.03 -9.26 -8.43
C GLY A 24 0.90 -8.23 -9.15
N TYR A 25 0.30 -7.36 -9.98
CA TYR A 25 1.03 -6.31 -10.67
C TYR A 25 1.67 -5.30 -9.71
N LEU A 26 0.95 -4.87 -8.67
CA LEU A 26 1.52 -3.98 -7.66
C LEU A 26 2.70 -4.66 -6.94
N ARG A 27 2.57 -5.94 -6.59
CA ARG A 27 3.64 -6.71 -5.98
C ARG A 27 4.89 -6.79 -6.86
N GLU A 28 4.73 -7.05 -8.16
CA GLU A 28 5.86 -7.08 -9.10
C GLU A 28 6.61 -5.75 -9.11
N GLU A 29 5.90 -4.63 -9.18
CA GLU A 29 6.52 -3.30 -9.15
C GLU A 29 7.20 -2.97 -7.81
N LEU A 30 6.67 -3.47 -6.70
CA LEU A 30 7.28 -3.30 -5.38
C LEU A 30 8.54 -4.18 -5.22
N LEU A 31 8.57 -5.36 -5.83
CA LEU A 31 9.75 -6.24 -5.81
C LEU A 31 10.92 -5.72 -6.64
N ASP A 32 10.68 -4.82 -7.60
CA ASP A 32 11.73 -4.13 -8.34
C ASP A 32 12.44 -3.04 -7.49
N LEU A 33 11.91 -2.72 -6.31
CA LEU A 33 12.54 -1.81 -5.35
C LEU A 33 13.57 -2.53 -4.47
N ASP A 34 14.46 -1.75 -3.85
CA ASP A 34 15.42 -2.21 -2.83
C ASP A 34 14.72 -2.41 -1.46
N VAL A 35 13.67 -3.25 -1.46
CA VAL A 35 12.95 -3.71 -0.27
C VAL A 35 13.45 -5.09 0.13
N ASP A 36 13.34 -5.45 1.41
CA ASP A 36 13.84 -6.73 1.92
C ASP A 36 12.95 -7.91 1.47
N ASP A 37 11.62 -7.72 1.49
CA ASP A 37 10.65 -8.72 1.00
C ASP A 37 9.31 -8.08 0.63
N VAL A 38 8.57 -8.75 -0.26
CA VAL A 38 7.15 -8.47 -0.53
C VAL A 38 6.37 -9.77 -0.56
N THR A 39 5.61 -10.03 0.49
CA THR A 39 4.82 -11.24 0.67
C THR A 39 3.33 -10.96 0.50
N THR A 40 2.60 -11.88 -0.12
CA THR A 40 1.13 -11.85 -0.07
C THR A 40 0.67 -12.32 1.30
N LEU A 41 -0.22 -11.58 1.93
CA LEU A 41 -0.79 -11.98 3.22
C LEU A 41 -2.10 -12.74 2.96
N PRO A 42 -2.24 -14.00 3.42
CA PRO A 42 -3.56 -14.60 3.51
C PRO A 42 -4.38 -13.76 4.50
N GLY A 43 -5.51 -13.22 4.05
CA GLY A 43 -6.26 -12.17 4.73
C GLY A 43 -6.43 -12.37 6.24
N GLY A 44 -6.02 -11.35 7.00
CA GLY A 44 -6.21 -11.28 8.44
C GLY A 44 -7.68 -11.16 8.85
N GLU A 45 -7.93 -11.44 10.13
CA GLU A 45 -9.24 -11.70 10.73
C GLU A 45 -10.31 -10.65 10.37
N VAL A 46 -11.40 -11.14 9.77
CA VAL A 46 -12.54 -10.32 9.32
C VAL A 46 -13.42 -9.97 10.52
N PRO A 47 -13.76 -8.68 10.75
CA PRO A 47 -14.76 -8.31 11.74
C PRO A 47 -16.10 -8.98 11.40
N ALA A 48 -16.67 -9.70 12.36
CA ALA A 48 -17.91 -10.45 12.16
C ALA A 48 -19.06 -9.52 11.72
N GLY A 49 -19.49 -9.62 10.46
CA GLY A 49 -20.62 -8.84 9.90
C GLY A 49 -20.43 -8.31 8.48
N ALA A 50 -19.22 -8.37 7.90
CA ALA A 50 -18.97 -7.88 6.54
C ALA A 50 -19.49 -8.85 5.47
N ARG A 51 -20.27 -8.37 4.49
CA ARG A 51 -20.72 -9.17 3.31
C ARG A 51 -19.67 -9.24 2.18
N ALA A 52 -18.41 -8.89 2.46
CA ALA A 52 -17.32 -8.71 1.49
C ALA A 52 -16.07 -9.55 1.83
N VAL A 53 -16.28 -10.80 2.27
CA VAL A 53 -15.26 -11.63 2.94
C VAL A 53 -14.19 -12.20 1.99
N ASP A 54 -14.45 -12.28 0.68
CA ASP A 54 -13.50 -12.92 -0.26
C ASP A 54 -12.53 -11.94 -0.95
N VAL A 55 -12.89 -10.66 -1.11
CA VAL A 55 -12.08 -9.68 -1.88
C VAL A 55 -10.95 -9.07 -1.03
N THR A 56 -11.19 -8.88 0.27
CA THR A 56 -10.21 -8.30 1.20
C THR A 56 -9.01 -9.22 1.47
N GLN A 57 -9.12 -10.52 1.21
CA GLN A 57 -8.03 -11.48 1.47
C GLN A 57 -7.01 -11.56 0.33
N ILE A 58 -7.43 -11.17 -0.88
CA ILE A 58 -6.64 -11.26 -2.10
C ILE A 58 -5.79 -10.00 -2.29
N GLY A 59 -6.28 -8.86 -1.79
CA GLY A 59 -5.66 -7.55 -1.94
C GLY A 59 -4.48 -7.25 -1.02
N ALA A 60 -4.09 -8.17 -0.14
CA ALA A 60 -3.19 -7.88 0.98
C ALA A 60 -1.71 -8.21 0.67
N LEU A 61 -0.83 -7.23 0.87
CA LEU A 61 0.62 -7.36 0.77
C LEU A 61 1.29 -6.91 2.08
N LEU A 62 2.32 -7.64 2.48
CA LEU A 62 3.30 -7.21 3.48
C LEU A 62 4.58 -6.82 2.75
N VAL A 63 5.00 -5.57 2.91
CA VAL A 63 6.29 -5.09 2.43
C VAL A 63 7.22 -4.95 3.63
N THR A 64 8.29 -5.71 3.64
CA THR A 64 9.39 -5.52 4.60
C THR A 64 10.37 -4.53 4.00
N LEU A 65 10.42 -3.34 4.58
CA LEU A 65 11.38 -2.31 4.17
C LEU A 65 12.79 -2.73 4.60
N GLY A 66 13.79 -2.31 3.84
CA GLY A 66 15.19 -2.44 4.22
C GLY A 66 15.60 -1.44 5.30
N SER A 67 16.85 -1.54 5.75
CA SER A 67 17.45 -0.60 6.72
C SER A 67 17.75 0.79 6.13
N THR A 68 17.41 1.04 4.87
CA THR A 68 17.67 2.32 4.21
C THR A 68 16.56 3.32 4.54
N ALA A 69 16.94 4.54 4.90
CA ALA A 69 15.98 5.62 5.20
C ALA A 69 15.11 6.02 4.00
N THR A 70 15.45 5.54 2.79
CA THR A 70 14.76 5.87 1.54
C THR A 70 13.76 4.82 1.07
N ALA A 71 13.78 3.60 1.62
CA ALA A 71 12.93 2.49 1.15
C ALA A 71 11.44 2.86 1.16
N LEU A 72 10.95 3.46 2.26
CA LEU A 72 9.56 3.90 2.37
C LEU A 72 9.20 4.95 1.30
N SER A 73 10.08 5.93 1.06
CA SER A 73 9.86 6.97 0.05
C SER A 73 9.79 6.40 -1.38
N GLN A 74 10.61 5.39 -1.69
CA GLN A 74 10.58 4.70 -2.98
C GLN A 74 9.29 3.91 -3.16
N VAL A 75 8.87 3.17 -2.13
CA VAL A 75 7.59 2.45 -2.11
C VAL A 75 6.42 3.41 -2.35
N MET A 76 6.36 4.53 -1.61
CA MET A 76 5.31 5.54 -1.80
C MET A 76 5.32 6.15 -3.23
N THR A 77 6.50 6.31 -3.82
CA THR A 77 6.62 6.81 -5.20
C THR A 77 6.06 5.82 -6.23
N VAL A 78 6.37 4.52 -6.07
CA VAL A 78 5.82 3.46 -6.93
C VAL A 78 4.31 3.35 -6.76
N ILE A 79 3.81 3.33 -5.52
CA ILE A 79 2.37 3.28 -5.26
C ILE A 79 1.66 4.48 -5.91
N ARG A 80 2.20 5.70 -5.78
CA ARG A 80 1.60 6.89 -6.41
C ARG A 80 1.56 6.76 -7.93
N SER A 81 2.65 6.30 -8.55
CA SER A 81 2.70 6.09 -9.99
C SER A 81 1.75 4.99 -10.46
N TRP A 82 1.58 3.94 -9.65
CA TRP A 82 0.66 2.85 -9.90
C TRP A 82 -0.80 3.33 -9.81
N VAL A 83 -1.18 4.05 -8.75
CA VAL A 83 -2.53 4.63 -8.60
C VAL A 83 -2.85 5.57 -9.76
N GLY A 84 -1.93 6.46 -10.13
CA GLY A 84 -2.13 7.39 -11.24
C GLY A 84 -2.34 6.69 -12.60
N ARG A 85 -1.74 5.51 -12.82
CA ARG A 85 -1.99 4.69 -14.02
C ARG A 85 -3.35 3.98 -14.01
N ARG A 86 -4.01 3.88 -12.87
CA ARG A 86 -5.29 3.18 -12.67
C ARG A 86 -6.47 4.16 -12.50
N HIS A 87 -6.33 5.38 -13.01
CA HIS A 87 -7.35 6.42 -12.88
C HIS A 87 -8.72 6.04 -13.47
N ASP A 88 -8.80 5.08 -14.39
CA ASP A 88 -10.11 4.62 -14.92
C ASP A 88 -10.86 3.67 -13.97
N THR A 89 -10.15 3.01 -13.04
CA THR A 89 -10.72 1.96 -12.17
C THR A 89 -10.72 2.35 -10.68
N HIS A 90 -10.03 3.44 -10.33
CA HIS A 90 -9.97 4.03 -8.99
C HIS A 90 -9.83 3.00 -7.84
N PRO A 91 -8.80 2.13 -7.88
CA PRO A 91 -8.58 1.19 -6.79
C PRO A 91 -8.26 1.96 -5.50
N SER A 92 -8.88 1.54 -4.41
CA SER A 92 -8.61 2.05 -3.07
C SER A 92 -7.46 1.30 -2.42
N LEU A 93 -6.57 2.04 -1.75
CA LEU A 93 -5.43 1.49 -1.04
C LEU A 93 -5.49 1.87 0.44
N HIS A 94 -5.28 0.89 1.30
CA HIS A 94 -5.14 1.09 2.73
C HIS A 94 -3.72 0.70 3.14
N LEU A 95 -2.94 1.68 3.57
CA LEU A 95 -1.54 1.57 3.94
C LEU A 95 -1.43 1.65 5.47
N ARG A 96 -0.81 0.65 6.10
CA ARG A 96 -0.63 0.62 7.56
C ARG A 96 0.82 0.36 7.92
N MET A 97 1.37 1.15 8.83
CA MET A 97 2.70 0.97 9.40
C MET A 97 2.66 1.25 10.91
N GLY A 98 2.92 0.23 11.73
CA GLY A 98 2.70 0.32 13.17
C GLY A 98 1.23 0.60 13.50
N ASP A 99 0.97 1.73 14.16
CA ASP A 99 -0.36 2.24 14.52
C ASP A 99 -0.91 3.28 13.53
N ASP A 100 -0.09 3.74 12.59
CA ASP A 100 -0.49 4.72 11.59
C ASP A 100 -1.13 4.05 10.38
N VAL A 101 -2.20 4.69 9.92
CA VAL A 101 -3.00 4.25 8.78
C VAL A 101 -3.17 5.41 7.82
N LEU A 102 -2.98 5.13 6.53
CA LEU A 102 -3.28 6.02 5.43
C LEU A 102 -4.19 5.33 4.42
N GLU A 103 -5.37 5.89 4.21
CA GLU A 103 -6.33 5.44 3.20
C GLU A 103 -6.28 6.37 1.99
N VAL A 104 -6.21 5.78 0.80
CA VAL A 104 -6.27 6.47 -0.49
C VAL A 104 -7.44 5.91 -1.26
N SER A 105 -8.50 6.69 -1.36
CA SER A 105 -9.73 6.39 -2.09
C SER A 105 -10.22 7.68 -2.74
N GLU A 106 -10.59 7.64 -4.01
CA GLU A 106 -11.16 8.79 -4.75
C GLU A 106 -10.36 10.11 -4.61
N ALA A 107 -9.04 10.02 -4.40
CA ALA A 107 -8.17 11.17 -4.16
C ALA A 107 -7.52 11.69 -5.45
N THR A 108 -7.31 13.00 -5.52
CA THR A 108 -6.52 13.59 -6.62
C THR A 108 -5.02 13.32 -6.45
N ASP A 109 -4.27 13.38 -7.55
CA ASP A 109 -2.80 13.21 -7.53
C ASP A 109 -2.09 14.10 -6.50
N ASP A 110 -2.58 15.32 -6.31
CA ASP A 110 -2.03 16.29 -5.35
C ASP A 110 -2.34 15.89 -3.90
N GLN A 111 -3.56 15.39 -3.64
CA GLN A 111 -3.95 14.88 -2.31
C GLN A 111 -3.15 13.64 -1.94
N VAL A 112 -2.97 12.71 -2.89
CA VAL A 112 -2.15 11.52 -2.71
C VAL A 112 -0.70 11.91 -2.42
N ALA A 113 -0.14 12.85 -3.19
CA ALA A 113 1.24 13.30 -3.01
C ALA A 113 1.48 13.91 -1.61
N GLU A 114 0.59 14.80 -1.15
CA GLU A 114 0.74 15.43 0.16
C GLU A 114 0.53 14.42 1.30
N ALA A 115 -0.45 13.51 1.17
CA ALA A 115 -0.67 12.46 2.16
C ALA A 115 0.54 11.53 2.30
N PHE A 116 1.14 11.13 1.17
CA PHE A 116 2.32 10.25 1.15
C PHE A 116 3.53 10.95 1.77
N LYS A 117 3.71 12.24 1.47
CA LYS A 117 4.77 13.05 2.09
C LYS A 117 4.64 13.09 3.61
N ILE A 118 3.44 13.33 4.14
CA ILE A 118 3.18 13.35 5.59
C ILE A 118 3.44 11.97 6.21
N PHE A 119 2.99 10.90 5.57
CA PHE A 119 3.18 9.53 6.02
C PHE A 119 4.68 9.17 6.10
N VAL A 120 5.45 9.47 5.05
CA VAL A 120 6.91 9.30 5.04
C VAL A 120 7.56 10.11 6.16
N GLN A 121 7.20 11.38 6.34
CA GLN A 121 7.79 12.22 7.39
C GLN A 121 7.56 11.68 8.81
N ARG A 122 6.42 11.02 9.05
CA ARG A 122 6.08 10.43 10.34
C ARG A 122 6.89 9.17 10.65
N HIS A 123 7.17 8.35 9.64
CA HIS A 123 7.87 7.07 9.78
C HIS A 123 9.35 7.13 9.44
N SER A 124 9.82 8.23 8.86
CA SER A 124 11.25 8.44 8.66
C SER A 124 11.92 8.66 10.02
N PRO A 125 13.08 8.03 10.30
CA PRO A 125 13.88 8.37 11.46
C PRO A 125 14.08 9.88 11.50
N ALA A 126 13.62 10.53 12.57
CA ALA A 126 13.75 11.96 12.73
C ALA A 126 15.20 12.42 12.45
N GLY A 127 15.37 13.25 11.42
CA GLY A 127 16.53 14.13 11.23
C GLY A 127 17.84 13.47 10.81
N ALA A 128 18.04 13.34 9.49
CA ALA A 128 19.33 13.69 8.91
C ALA A 128 19.19 15.13 8.37
N GLU A 129 19.20 16.11 9.26
CA GLU A 129 19.60 17.46 8.86
C GLU A 129 21.12 17.42 8.57
N PRO A 130 21.60 17.93 7.42
CA PRO A 130 23.03 18.06 7.15
C PRO A 130 23.71 19.11 8.03
#